data_AF-A0A958ICW7-F1
#
_entry.id   AF-A0A958ICW7-F1
#
_cell.length_a   1.000
_cell.length_b   1.000
_cell.length_c   1.000
_cell.angle_alpha   90.00
_cell.angle_beta   90.00
_cell.angle_gamma   90.00
#
_symmetry.space_group_name_H-M   'P 1'
#
loop_
_entity.id
_entity.type
_entity.pdbx_description
1 polymer ?
#
loop_
_entity_poly.entity_id
_entity_poly.type
_entity_poly.pdbx_seq_one_letter_code
_entity_poly.pdbx_strand_id
1 'polypeptide(L)'
;MNSYRSYFIYYLTLIVLLISLNSCENDTQEKEYQEPIEDQPFYLFTPRLINTSANDTVLFEFRIGEAGEYVLETYSTNYILNDDGIAGDKKANDLVYSCKVYTKEILDSVISSDLYKPLIGHVMTPYGSKNIQAEVWDDQIPLETPVMISETIQKMSHIVNIVGKNQSISSDYFYIKEFYKHFSDSYQFINIIFDGITSQMTMGNPVQNHILGIGLSDFSDSAQLGSSHLEYVVRYPNSHYFDGASKNYVRNLGLRWTETIEAWPLSDLIKGITGYPYYPAAQLELVADGDESWKMVLSDEPAQFTDVELYFMGLISTDDVSNHFIFSNTLEKKEINDAINDPADTLKIDDILTTYGPRYPGYLDSEKIFGVATIIVSRNLLSAKELSFYNQLSKRSELEESTLSRIGIGTLQSNPFFVATGGRAKIDAKIY
;
A
#
# COMPACT_ATOMS: atom_id res chain seq x y z
N MET A 1 11.87 39.78 10.63
CA MET A 1 13.01 38.84 10.52
C MET A 1 13.32 38.04 11.79
N ASN A 2 12.95 38.46 13.02
CA ASN A 2 13.30 37.73 14.26
C ASN A 2 12.15 36.94 14.94
N SER A 3 10.93 36.87 14.39
CA SER A 3 9.83 36.09 15.00
C SER A 3 9.64 34.69 14.43
N TYR A 4 10.31 34.33 13.32
CA TYR A 4 10.09 33.07 12.60
C TYR A 4 10.93 31.90 13.12
N ARG A 5 12.10 32.18 13.74
CA ARG A 5 12.90 31.13 14.39
C ARG A 5 12.18 30.46 15.57
N SER A 6 11.31 31.18 16.27
CA SER A 6 10.65 30.62 17.45
C SER A 6 9.47 29.69 17.13
N TYR A 7 8.71 29.92 16.05
CA TYR A 7 7.56 29.07 15.71
C TYR A 7 7.99 27.74 15.09
N PHE A 8 9.02 27.76 14.23
CA PHE A 8 9.56 26.56 13.62
C PHE A 8 10.30 25.67 14.64
N ILE A 9 11.02 26.27 15.61
CA ILE A 9 11.72 25.53 16.69
C ILE A 9 10.75 25.03 17.77
N TYR A 10 9.71 25.78 18.14
CA TYR A 10 8.73 25.33 19.15
C TYR A 10 7.93 24.10 18.68
N TYR A 11 7.59 24.02 17.39
CA TYR A 11 6.84 22.88 16.84
C TYR A 11 7.73 21.65 16.62
N LEU A 12 9.00 21.82 16.22
CA LEU A 12 9.95 20.70 16.11
C LEU A 12 10.21 20.05 17.48
N THR A 13 10.25 20.85 18.55
CA THR A 13 10.47 20.34 19.91
C THR A 13 9.26 19.55 20.42
N LEU A 14 8.03 19.88 19.97
CA LEU A 14 6.81 19.15 20.35
C LEU A 14 6.68 17.82 19.59
N ILE A 15 7.05 17.78 18.31
CA ILE A 15 7.02 16.56 17.48
C ILE A 15 8.13 15.59 17.87
N VAL A 16 9.34 16.08 18.17
CA VAL A 16 10.43 15.24 18.70
C VAL A 16 10.06 14.65 20.08
N LEU A 17 9.30 15.38 20.92
CA LEU A 17 8.82 14.84 22.20
C LEU A 17 7.67 13.82 22.06
N LEU A 18 6.79 13.98 21.08
CA LEU A 18 5.66 13.07 20.83
C LEU A 18 6.09 11.78 20.13
N ILE A 19 7.15 11.82 19.31
CA ILE A 19 7.74 10.63 18.70
C ILE A 19 8.62 9.87 19.72
N SER A 20 9.22 10.55 20.70
CA SER A 20 10.08 9.92 21.72
C SER A 20 9.34 9.33 22.94
N LEU A 21 8.02 9.48 23.06
CA LEU A 21 7.27 9.06 24.26
C LEU A 21 6.33 7.85 24.07
N ASN A 22 6.31 7.22 22.89
CA ASN A 22 5.52 6.00 22.65
C ASN A 22 6.34 4.75 22.30
N SER A 23 7.67 4.79 22.41
CA SER A 23 8.54 3.63 22.14
C SER A 23 9.49 3.36 23.30
N CYS A 24 8.97 2.89 24.45
CA CYS A 24 9.70 2.05 25.40
C CYS A 24 8.80 1.72 26.61
N GLU A 25 7.78 0.88 26.41
CA GLU A 25 7.43 -0.08 27.46
C GLU A 25 7.78 -1.47 26.95
N ASN A 26 8.84 -2.01 27.55
CA ASN A 26 9.26 -3.40 27.43
C ASN A 26 8.12 -4.31 27.92
N ASP A 27 7.25 -4.76 27.01
CA ASP A 27 6.42 -5.94 27.25
C ASP A 27 7.19 -7.18 26.75
N THR A 28 8.28 -7.52 27.45
CA THR A 28 8.93 -8.83 27.34
C THR A 28 8.08 -9.89 28.05
N GLN A 29 6.84 -10.05 27.60
CA GLN A 29 6.12 -11.28 27.78
C GLN A 29 6.03 -11.95 26.42
N GLU A 30 6.70 -13.09 26.28
CA GLU A 30 6.28 -14.13 25.34
C GLU A 30 4.80 -14.42 25.64
N LYS A 31 3.91 -13.65 25.01
CA LYS A 31 2.50 -13.99 24.95
C LYS A 31 2.44 -15.25 24.12
N GLU A 32 2.32 -16.35 24.83
CA GLU A 32 1.88 -17.65 24.34
C GLU A 32 0.90 -17.42 23.19
N TYR A 33 1.26 -17.95 22.02
CA TYR A 33 0.47 -17.85 20.79
C TYR A 33 -0.98 -18.21 21.11
N GLN A 34 -1.83 -17.19 21.22
CA GLN A 34 -3.28 -17.37 21.27
C GLN A 34 -3.73 -17.61 19.83
N GLU A 35 -4.45 -18.70 19.60
CA GLU A 35 -5.02 -18.99 18.29
C GLU A 35 -5.75 -17.75 17.73
N PRO A 36 -5.47 -17.32 16.48
CA PRO A 36 -6.23 -16.24 15.87
C PRO A 36 -7.66 -16.71 15.62
N ILE A 37 -8.59 -15.89 16.08
CA ILE A 37 -10.02 -16.08 16.21
C ILE A 37 -10.68 -16.25 14.84
N GLU A 38 -11.65 -17.16 14.77
CA GLU A 38 -12.60 -17.42 13.67
C GLU A 38 -13.38 -16.15 13.19
N ASP A 39 -13.19 -14.98 13.81
CA ASP A 39 -14.12 -13.82 13.81
C ASP A 39 -13.75 -12.61 12.92
N GLN A 40 -12.69 -12.66 12.12
CA GLN A 40 -12.36 -11.50 11.26
C GLN A 40 -13.31 -11.40 10.04
N PRO A 41 -13.70 -10.18 9.63
CA PRO A 41 -14.42 -9.99 8.37
C PRO A 41 -13.63 -10.55 7.18
N PHE A 42 -14.33 -11.05 6.16
CA PHE A 42 -13.71 -11.43 4.88
C PHE A 42 -14.76 -11.54 3.77
N TYR A 43 -14.30 -11.55 2.52
CA TYR A 43 -14.99 -12.27 1.45
C TYR A 43 -14.01 -13.07 0.61
N LEU A 44 -14.52 -14.09 -0.08
CA LEU A 44 -13.72 -14.97 -0.94
C LEU A 44 -14.60 -15.56 -2.05
N PHE A 45 -14.00 -15.75 -3.23
CA PHE A 45 -14.55 -16.62 -4.27
C PHE A 45 -13.91 -18.00 -4.23
N THR A 46 -14.68 -19.06 -4.48
CA THR A 46 -14.18 -20.42 -4.66
C THR A 46 -14.65 -20.99 -6.01
N PRO A 47 -13.73 -21.34 -6.94
CA PRO A 47 -12.29 -21.05 -6.89
C PRO A 47 -11.99 -19.55 -6.81
N ARG A 48 -10.83 -19.19 -6.23
CA ARG A 48 -10.43 -17.79 -6.08
C ARG A 48 -10.26 -17.08 -7.41
N LEU A 49 -9.47 -17.71 -8.27
CA LEU A 49 -9.22 -17.20 -9.61
C LEU A 49 -10.27 -17.72 -10.58
N ILE A 50 -11.06 -16.79 -11.10
CA ILE A 50 -12.11 -17.09 -12.07
C ILE A 50 -11.50 -17.08 -13.46
N ASN A 51 -11.52 -18.22 -14.16
CA ASN A 51 -10.97 -18.28 -15.51
C ASN A 51 -11.83 -17.44 -16.47
N THR A 52 -11.22 -16.66 -17.37
CA THR A 52 -11.92 -15.93 -18.44
C THR A 52 -12.76 -16.84 -19.35
N SER A 53 -12.45 -18.14 -19.41
CA SER A 53 -13.24 -19.14 -20.14
C SER A 53 -14.39 -19.75 -19.33
N ALA A 54 -14.57 -19.39 -18.05
CA ALA A 54 -15.56 -20.03 -17.18
C ALA A 54 -16.99 -19.59 -17.52
N ASN A 55 -17.91 -20.55 -17.59
CA ASN A 55 -19.33 -20.33 -17.92
C ASN A 55 -20.32 -20.90 -16.88
N ASP A 56 -19.82 -21.29 -15.71
CA ASP A 56 -20.59 -21.91 -14.63
C ASP A 56 -20.88 -20.90 -13.50
N THR A 57 -21.00 -21.38 -12.27
CA THR A 57 -21.11 -20.57 -11.05
C THR A 57 -19.87 -20.74 -10.18
N VAL A 58 -19.53 -19.69 -9.43
CA VAL A 58 -18.51 -19.70 -8.37
C VAL A 58 -19.20 -19.49 -7.03
N LEU A 59 -18.65 -20.08 -5.98
CA LEU A 59 -19.13 -19.83 -4.61
C LEU A 59 -18.56 -18.48 -4.14
N PHE A 60 -19.41 -17.60 -3.65
CA PHE A 60 -19.03 -16.40 -2.92
C PHE A 60 -19.31 -16.62 -1.43
N GLU A 61 -18.33 -16.33 -0.59
CA GLU A 61 -18.42 -16.42 0.88
C GLU A 61 -18.14 -15.03 1.48
N PHE A 62 -18.89 -14.63 2.50
CA PHE A 62 -18.81 -13.32 3.16
C PHE A 62 -19.03 -13.45 4.68
N ARG A 63 -18.23 -12.74 5.48
CA ARG A 63 -18.40 -12.61 6.93
C ARG A 63 -18.12 -11.18 7.36
N ILE A 64 -18.92 -10.65 8.28
CA ILE A 64 -18.66 -9.36 8.96
C ILE A 64 -18.77 -9.44 10.49
N GLY A 65 -18.99 -10.64 11.05
CA GLY A 65 -18.92 -10.89 12.49
C GLY A 65 -20.23 -10.74 13.27
N GLU A 66 -21.35 -10.55 12.57
CA GLU A 66 -22.68 -10.48 13.17
C GLU A 66 -23.71 -11.17 12.28
N ALA A 67 -24.84 -11.56 12.87
CA ALA A 67 -25.94 -12.15 12.11
C ALA A 67 -26.76 -11.05 11.40
N GLY A 68 -27.14 -11.29 10.16
CA GLY A 68 -27.94 -10.35 9.37
C GLY A 68 -28.47 -10.94 8.08
N GLU A 69 -29.27 -10.12 7.38
CA GLU A 69 -29.65 -10.37 6.00
C GLU A 69 -28.68 -9.62 5.10
N TYR A 70 -27.89 -10.35 4.33
CA TYR A 70 -26.89 -9.78 3.44
C TYR A 70 -27.25 -10.07 1.99
N VAL A 71 -27.07 -9.07 1.14
CA VAL A 71 -27.29 -9.16 -0.30
C VAL A 71 -26.02 -8.73 -0.99
N LEU A 72 -25.53 -9.58 -1.89
CA LEU A 72 -24.53 -9.19 -2.88
C LEU A 72 -25.27 -8.58 -4.08
N GLU A 73 -25.16 -7.26 -4.23
CA GLU A 73 -25.69 -6.52 -5.37
C GLU A 73 -24.60 -6.43 -6.44
N THR A 74 -24.73 -7.24 -7.50
CA THR A 74 -23.91 -7.09 -8.71
C THR A 74 -24.53 -6.05 -9.65
N TYR A 75 -23.83 -5.68 -10.71
CA TYR A 75 -24.40 -4.77 -11.73
C TYR A 75 -25.63 -5.34 -12.45
N SER A 76 -25.83 -6.66 -12.41
CA SER A 76 -26.90 -7.35 -13.14
C SER A 76 -27.91 -8.05 -12.26
N THR A 77 -27.54 -8.44 -11.03
CA THR A 77 -28.35 -9.36 -10.21
C THR A 77 -28.07 -9.17 -8.72
N ASN A 78 -29.11 -9.37 -7.91
CA ASN A 78 -29.01 -9.38 -6.46
C ASN A 78 -29.02 -10.83 -5.95
N TYR A 79 -27.99 -11.21 -5.22
CA TYR A 79 -27.85 -12.53 -4.62
C TYR A 79 -28.07 -12.46 -3.12
N ILE A 80 -29.09 -13.16 -2.63
CA ILE A 80 -29.31 -13.34 -1.18
C ILE A 80 -28.22 -14.27 -0.67
N LEU A 81 -27.50 -13.82 0.37
CA LEU A 81 -26.49 -14.63 1.03
C LEU A 81 -27.12 -15.41 2.19
N ASN A 82 -26.81 -16.70 2.31
CA ASN A 82 -27.41 -17.60 3.29
C ASN A 82 -26.35 -18.23 4.21
N ASP A 83 -26.73 -18.48 5.47
CA ASP A 83 -25.94 -19.14 6.54
C ASP A 83 -26.78 -20.29 7.13
N ASP A 84 -27.25 -21.19 6.26
CA ASP A 84 -28.24 -22.24 6.53
C ASP A 84 -27.72 -23.67 6.30
N GLY A 85 -26.44 -23.81 5.97
CA GLY A 85 -25.74 -25.07 5.69
C GLY A 85 -26.12 -25.70 4.36
N ILE A 86 -26.78 -24.96 3.45
CA ILE A 86 -27.17 -25.46 2.12
C ILE A 86 -26.69 -24.52 1.00
N ALA A 87 -26.88 -24.97 -0.25
CA ALA A 87 -26.62 -24.20 -1.48
C ALA A 87 -25.18 -23.66 -1.67
N GLY A 88 -24.20 -24.08 -0.88
CA GLY A 88 -22.83 -23.59 -0.93
C GLY A 88 -22.30 -23.21 0.44
N ASP A 89 -23.19 -22.94 1.40
CA ASP A 89 -22.81 -22.74 2.78
C ASP A 89 -22.35 -24.07 3.40
N LYS A 90 -21.19 -24.03 4.04
CA LYS A 90 -20.50 -25.20 4.58
C LYS A 90 -21.04 -25.58 5.96
N LYS A 91 -21.57 -24.62 6.72
CA LYS A 91 -21.99 -24.85 8.10
C LYS A 91 -22.99 -23.78 8.54
N ALA A 92 -24.23 -24.21 8.75
CA ALA A 92 -25.29 -23.35 9.24
C ALA A 92 -24.95 -22.65 10.56
N ASN A 93 -25.31 -21.38 10.66
CA ASN A 93 -25.17 -20.50 11.82
C ASN A 93 -23.71 -20.30 12.28
N ASP A 94 -22.76 -20.25 11.35
CA ASP A 94 -21.35 -19.95 11.64
C ASP A 94 -20.93 -18.52 11.25
N LEU A 95 -21.91 -17.70 10.83
CA LEU A 95 -21.75 -16.31 10.36
C LEU A 95 -20.98 -16.18 9.04
N VAL A 96 -20.81 -17.28 8.30
CA VAL A 96 -20.30 -17.27 6.93
C VAL A 96 -21.47 -17.37 5.96
N TYR A 97 -21.82 -16.22 5.40
CA TYR A 97 -22.90 -16.10 4.43
C TYR A 97 -22.40 -16.42 3.04
N SER A 98 -23.14 -17.22 2.27
CA SER A 98 -22.71 -17.61 0.93
C SER A 98 -23.80 -17.62 -0.12
N CYS A 99 -23.38 -17.52 -1.39
CA CYS A 99 -24.24 -17.71 -2.55
C CYS A 99 -23.43 -18.23 -3.74
N LYS A 100 -24.12 -18.70 -4.79
CA LYS A 100 -23.51 -19.03 -6.08
C LYS A 100 -23.71 -17.88 -7.05
N VAL A 101 -22.62 -17.36 -7.61
CA VAL A 101 -22.61 -16.25 -8.56
C VAL A 101 -22.25 -16.78 -9.94
N TYR A 102 -22.96 -16.38 -11.00
CA TYR A 102 -22.60 -16.77 -12.36
C TYR A 102 -21.28 -16.10 -12.78
N THR A 103 -20.32 -16.90 -13.26
CA THR A 103 -19.02 -16.36 -13.70
C THR A 103 -19.18 -15.38 -14.84
N LYS A 104 -20.17 -15.60 -15.71
CA LYS A 104 -20.46 -14.68 -16.81
C LYS A 104 -20.72 -13.25 -16.33
N GLU A 105 -21.42 -13.05 -15.21
CA GLU A 105 -21.69 -11.70 -14.70
C GLU A 105 -20.41 -11.00 -14.22
N ILE A 106 -19.51 -11.76 -13.59
CA ILE A 106 -18.20 -11.28 -13.18
C ILE A 106 -17.35 -10.95 -14.41
N LEU A 107 -17.33 -11.82 -15.40
CA LEU A 107 -16.52 -11.65 -16.61
C LEU A 107 -17.06 -10.56 -17.54
N ASP A 108 -18.38 -10.35 -17.58
CA ASP A 108 -19.00 -9.26 -18.34
C ASP A 108 -18.68 -7.88 -17.72
N SER A 109 -18.30 -7.84 -16.44
CA SER A 109 -17.79 -6.62 -15.78
C SER A 109 -16.32 -6.32 -16.09
N VAL A 110 -15.56 -7.30 -16.63
CA VAL A 110 -14.15 -7.14 -16.98
C VAL A 110 -14.03 -6.22 -18.19
N ILE A 111 -13.51 -5.01 -17.97
CA ILE A 111 -13.06 -4.13 -19.04
C ILE A 111 -11.55 -4.28 -19.26
N SER A 112 -11.04 -3.86 -20.42
CA SER A 112 -9.61 -3.99 -20.77
C SER A 112 -8.66 -3.33 -19.76
N SER A 113 -9.18 -2.39 -18.97
CA SER A 113 -8.45 -1.66 -17.94
C SER A 113 -8.53 -2.33 -16.56
N ASP A 114 -9.28 -3.43 -16.38
CA ASP A 114 -9.50 -4.04 -15.06
C ASP A 114 -8.31 -4.84 -14.52
N LEU A 115 -7.28 -5.10 -15.34
CA LEU A 115 -6.04 -5.79 -14.95
C LEU A 115 -6.30 -6.95 -13.98
N TYR A 116 -7.24 -7.81 -14.37
CA TYR A 116 -7.59 -9.03 -13.68
C TYR A 116 -8.34 -8.89 -12.34
N LYS A 117 -8.77 -7.68 -11.94
CA LYS A 117 -9.45 -7.44 -10.66
C LYS A 117 -10.77 -6.66 -10.79
N PRO A 118 -11.73 -7.13 -11.60
CA PRO A 118 -12.97 -6.39 -11.83
C PRO A 118 -13.71 -6.08 -10.51
N LEU A 119 -14.28 -4.89 -10.45
CA LEU A 119 -15.27 -4.55 -9.43
C LEU A 119 -16.57 -5.20 -9.89
N ILE A 120 -17.16 -6.05 -9.08
CA ILE A 120 -18.35 -6.82 -9.49
C ILE A 120 -19.64 -6.25 -8.92
N GLY A 121 -19.54 -5.43 -7.88
CA GLY A 121 -20.69 -4.96 -7.10
C GLY A 121 -20.32 -4.63 -5.66
N HIS A 122 -21.31 -4.71 -4.78
CA HIS A 122 -21.14 -4.47 -3.35
C HIS A 122 -22.05 -5.36 -2.50
N VAL A 123 -21.61 -5.65 -1.27
CA VAL A 123 -22.49 -6.25 -0.24
C VAL A 123 -23.04 -5.14 0.63
N MET A 124 -24.36 -5.12 0.80
CA MET A 124 -25.03 -4.23 1.76
C MET A 124 -24.92 -4.80 3.17
N THR A 125 -24.47 -3.98 4.12
CA THR A 125 -24.30 -4.33 5.53
C THR A 125 -24.97 -3.29 6.42
N PRO A 126 -25.26 -3.59 7.71
CA PRO A 126 -25.79 -2.60 8.65
C PRO A 126 -24.92 -1.34 8.81
N TYR A 127 -23.62 -1.42 8.49
CA TYR A 127 -22.66 -0.33 8.58
C TYR A 127 -22.37 0.37 7.24
N GLY A 128 -23.13 0.07 6.19
CA GLY A 128 -22.95 0.61 4.83
C GLY A 128 -22.64 -0.48 3.79
N SER A 129 -22.10 -0.09 2.64
CA SER A 129 -21.75 -1.03 1.57
C SER A 129 -20.28 -1.42 1.60
N LYS A 130 -19.97 -2.65 1.15
CA LYS A 130 -18.61 -3.16 0.93
C LYS A 130 -18.42 -3.52 -0.53
N ASN A 131 -17.50 -2.84 -1.21
CA ASN A 131 -17.17 -3.13 -2.60
C ASN A 131 -16.56 -4.53 -2.73
N ILE A 132 -17.04 -5.29 -3.71
CA ILE A 132 -16.60 -6.66 -3.98
C ILE A 132 -15.84 -6.69 -5.29
N GLN A 133 -14.62 -7.19 -5.23
CA GLN A 133 -13.78 -7.44 -6.39
C GLN A 133 -13.55 -8.93 -6.54
N ALA A 134 -13.52 -9.40 -7.77
CA ALA A 134 -13.09 -10.75 -8.08
C ALA A 134 -11.66 -10.71 -8.62
N GLU A 135 -10.97 -11.85 -8.56
CA GLU A 135 -9.69 -12.04 -9.23
C GLU A 135 -9.90 -12.98 -10.41
N VAL A 136 -9.46 -12.54 -11.60
CA VAL A 136 -9.70 -13.23 -12.87
C VAL A 136 -8.37 -13.77 -13.37
N TRP A 137 -8.37 -15.03 -13.81
CA TRP A 137 -7.21 -15.59 -14.48
C TRP A 137 -7.27 -15.35 -15.97
N ASP A 138 -6.18 -14.82 -16.50
CA ASP A 138 -5.90 -14.72 -17.93
C ASP A 138 -4.76 -15.68 -18.30
N ASP A 139 -4.92 -16.42 -19.38
CA ASP A 139 -3.92 -17.38 -19.87
C ASP A 139 -2.63 -16.70 -20.39
N GLN A 140 -2.61 -15.37 -20.51
CA GLN A 140 -1.39 -14.59 -20.72
C GLN A 140 -0.50 -14.51 -19.46
N ILE A 141 -1.04 -14.78 -18.27
CA ILE A 141 -0.26 -14.84 -17.04
C ILE A 141 0.60 -16.11 -17.07
N PRO A 142 1.94 -16.00 -17.01
CA PRO A 142 2.80 -17.17 -17.01
C PRO A 142 2.51 -18.09 -15.82
N LEU A 143 2.13 -19.33 -16.08
CA LEU A 143 1.98 -20.35 -15.05
C LEU A 143 3.36 -20.87 -14.64
N GLU A 144 3.76 -20.58 -13.40
CA GLU A 144 4.98 -21.09 -12.79
C GLU A 144 4.66 -22.22 -11.79
N THR A 145 5.64 -23.07 -11.48
CA THR A 145 5.50 -24.11 -10.45
C THR A 145 6.09 -23.59 -9.14
N PRO A 146 5.32 -23.56 -8.03
CA PRO A 146 5.85 -23.18 -6.72
C PRO A 146 7.01 -24.08 -6.30
N VAL A 147 8.03 -23.49 -5.68
CA VAL A 147 9.08 -24.23 -4.97
C VAL A 147 8.67 -24.32 -3.51
N MET A 148 8.43 -25.54 -3.03
CA MET A 148 8.15 -25.81 -1.61
C MET A 148 9.41 -25.57 -0.78
N ILE A 149 9.27 -24.79 0.30
CA ILE A 149 10.32 -24.53 1.29
C ILE A 149 10.06 -25.32 2.57
N SER A 150 8.79 -25.40 2.99
CA SER A 150 8.31 -26.20 4.12
C SER A 150 6.84 -26.59 3.90
N GLU A 151 6.21 -27.26 4.86
CA GLU A 151 4.76 -27.59 4.80
C GLU A 151 3.85 -26.35 4.80
N THR A 152 4.37 -25.19 5.21
CA THR A 152 3.63 -23.93 5.35
C THR A 152 4.21 -22.80 4.51
N ILE A 153 5.28 -23.04 3.74
CA ILE A 153 5.97 -22.00 2.97
C ILE A 153 6.31 -22.53 1.57
N GLN A 154 5.98 -21.73 0.57
CA GLN A 154 6.40 -21.94 -0.81
C GLN A 154 6.78 -20.60 -1.45
N LYS A 155 7.56 -20.62 -2.53
CA LYS A 155 7.90 -19.41 -3.27
C LYS A 155 7.80 -19.58 -4.78
N MET A 156 7.72 -18.44 -5.45
CA MET A 156 8.04 -18.25 -6.87
C MET A 156 9.15 -17.20 -7.00
N SER A 157 9.42 -16.77 -8.24
CA SER A 157 10.51 -15.85 -8.55
C SER A 157 10.40 -14.48 -7.86
N HIS A 158 9.20 -13.97 -7.58
CA HIS A 158 8.96 -12.62 -7.04
C HIS A 158 7.98 -12.59 -5.86
N ILE A 159 7.60 -13.76 -5.33
CA ILE A 159 6.67 -13.84 -4.20
C ILE A 159 6.91 -15.07 -3.33
N VAL A 160 6.72 -14.90 -2.03
CA VAL A 160 6.66 -15.98 -1.04
C VAL A 160 5.24 -16.11 -0.52
N ASN A 161 4.74 -17.33 -0.44
CA ASN A 161 3.48 -17.62 0.23
C ASN A 161 3.75 -18.30 1.56
N ILE A 162 3.24 -17.70 2.65
CA ILE A 162 3.31 -18.24 4.00
C ILE A 162 1.89 -18.54 4.48
N VAL A 163 1.67 -19.76 4.97
CA VAL A 163 0.41 -20.13 5.60
C VAL A 163 0.29 -19.40 6.94
N GLY A 164 -0.76 -18.61 7.09
CA GLY A 164 -1.01 -17.81 8.27
C GLY A 164 -2.49 -17.65 8.55
N LYS A 165 -2.82 -17.57 9.84
CA LYS A 165 -4.19 -17.38 10.33
C LYS A 165 -4.42 -16.00 10.92
N ASN A 166 -3.37 -15.32 11.37
CA ASN A 166 -3.47 -14.01 12.01
C ASN A 166 -3.30 -12.90 10.97
N GLN A 167 -4.25 -11.96 10.92
CA GLN A 167 -4.19 -10.75 10.10
C GLN A 167 -4.17 -9.50 11.00
N SER A 168 -3.52 -9.57 12.16
CA SER A 168 -3.27 -8.43 13.04
C SER A 168 -2.01 -7.67 12.63
N ILE A 169 -1.89 -6.39 13.00
CA ILE A 169 -0.65 -5.62 12.83
C ILE A 169 0.49 -6.29 13.60
N SER A 170 0.20 -6.83 14.79
CA SER A 170 1.18 -7.53 15.60
C SER A 170 1.73 -8.82 14.96
N SER A 171 1.06 -9.39 13.94
CA SER A 171 1.56 -10.59 13.26
C SER A 171 2.54 -10.30 12.12
N ASP A 172 2.73 -9.06 11.69
CA ASP A 172 3.70 -8.73 10.64
C ASP A 172 5.11 -9.17 11.04
N TYR A 173 5.47 -8.93 12.31
CA TYR A 173 6.74 -9.36 12.92
C TYR A 173 6.96 -10.88 12.81
N PHE A 174 5.90 -11.67 12.97
CA PHE A 174 5.99 -13.12 12.85
C PHE A 174 6.32 -13.52 11.41
N TYR A 175 5.60 -12.99 10.42
CA TYR A 175 5.81 -13.34 9.01
C TYR A 175 7.16 -12.88 8.47
N ILE A 176 7.66 -11.72 8.94
CA ILE A 176 8.99 -11.22 8.57
C ILE A 176 10.09 -12.10 9.17
N LYS A 177 9.98 -12.45 10.46
CA LYS A 177 10.92 -13.39 11.08
C LYS A 177 10.91 -14.74 10.39
N GLU A 178 9.73 -15.24 10.04
CA GLU A 178 9.58 -16.50 9.33
C GLU A 178 10.22 -16.43 7.93
N PHE A 179 10.05 -15.32 7.21
CA PHE A 179 10.73 -15.07 5.94
C PHE A 179 12.27 -15.13 6.09
N TYR A 180 12.85 -14.39 7.03
CA TYR A 180 14.32 -14.34 7.19
C TYR A 180 14.95 -15.62 7.76
N LYS A 181 14.17 -16.61 8.20
CA LYS A 181 14.69 -17.96 8.47
C LYS A 181 15.08 -18.72 7.20
N HIS A 182 14.49 -18.35 6.05
CA HIS A 182 14.59 -19.13 4.82
C HIS A 182 15.20 -18.38 3.64
N PHE A 183 15.18 -17.04 3.65
CA PHE A 183 15.63 -16.20 2.54
C PHE A 183 16.77 -15.26 2.96
N SER A 184 17.52 -14.75 1.98
CA SER A 184 18.66 -13.87 2.26
C SER A 184 18.25 -12.52 2.86
N ASP A 185 19.13 -11.94 3.66
CA ASP A 185 18.98 -10.58 4.18
C ASP A 185 19.46 -9.56 3.13
N SER A 186 18.68 -9.39 2.07
CA SER A 186 19.05 -8.54 0.91
C SER A 186 17.96 -7.53 0.53
N TYR A 187 16.98 -7.33 1.40
CA TYR A 187 15.80 -6.53 1.11
C TYR A 187 15.73 -5.32 2.04
N GLN A 188 15.60 -4.13 1.46
CA GLN A 188 15.32 -2.91 2.20
C GLN A 188 13.82 -2.78 2.51
N PHE A 189 12.97 -3.47 1.74
CA PHE A 189 11.52 -3.43 1.88
C PHE A 189 10.91 -4.83 1.92
N ILE A 190 9.87 -4.99 2.75
CA ILE A 190 8.97 -6.14 2.69
C ILE A 190 7.54 -5.65 2.47
N ASN A 191 6.86 -6.23 1.49
CA ASN A 191 5.41 -6.13 1.32
C ASN A 191 4.73 -7.36 1.92
N ILE A 192 3.71 -7.16 2.74
CA ILE A 192 2.89 -8.24 3.29
C ILE A 192 1.46 -8.08 2.78
N ILE A 193 1.01 -9.03 1.97
CA ILE A 193 -0.34 -9.09 1.41
C ILE A 193 -1.14 -10.09 2.22
N PHE A 194 -2.27 -9.64 2.76
CA PHE A 194 -3.22 -10.55 3.37
C PHE A 194 -4.26 -11.01 2.35
N ASP A 195 -4.52 -12.30 2.37
CA ASP A 195 -5.40 -12.98 1.43
C ASP A 195 -6.88 -13.03 1.91
N GLY A 196 -7.27 -12.00 2.67
CA GLY A 196 -8.61 -11.81 3.20
C GLY A 196 -8.87 -10.31 3.33
N ILE A 197 -10.03 -9.94 3.86
CA ILE A 197 -10.41 -8.52 3.95
C ILE A 197 -10.41 -8.10 5.38
N THR A 198 -9.34 -7.44 5.76
CA THR A 198 -9.37 -6.67 6.99
C THR A 198 -10.06 -5.33 6.73
N SER A 199 -10.71 -4.78 7.75
CA SER A 199 -11.19 -3.39 7.76
C SER A 199 -10.05 -2.36 7.81
N GLN A 200 -8.80 -2.82 7.74
CA GLN A 200 -7.62 -1.99 7.92
C GLN A 200 -7.22 -1.35 6.60
N MET A 201 -6.50 -0.24 6.69
CA MET A 201 -5.94 0.46 5.53
C MET A 201 -4.55 -0.08 5.20
N THR A 202 -4.08 0.14 3.97
CA THR A 202 -2.66 -0.04 3.64
C THR A 202 -1.83 0.84 4.55
N MET A 203 -0.80 0.26 5.17
CA MET A 203 -0.01 0.95 6.18
C MET A 203 1.47 0.63 6.00
N GLY A 204 2.30 1.67 5.99
CA GLY A 204 3.75 1.54 6.02
C GLY A 204 4.27 1.70 7.45
N ASN A 205 5.27 0.92 7.83
CA ASN A 205 5.94 1.03 9.13
C ASN A 205 7.44 1.10 8.89
N PRO A 206 8.13 2.13 9.39
CA PRO A 206 9.57 2.18 9.28
C PRO A 206 10.20 1.24 10.32
N VAL A 207 11.26 0.55 9.91
CA VAL A 207 11.97 -0.47 10.70
C VAL A 207 13.33 0.06 11.13
N GLN A 208 14.02 0.78 10.26
CA GLN A 208 15.24 1.48 10.63
C GLN A 208 15.43 2.69 9.74
N ASN A 209 16.16 3.67 10.24
CA ASN A 209 16.61 4.81 9.47
C ASN A 209 18.02 5.19 9.90
N HIS A 210 18.94 5.17 8.96
CA HIS A 210 20.30 5.73 9.10
C HIS A 210 20.53 6.90 8.13
N ILE A 211 19.47 7.36 7.45
CA ILE A 211 19.54 8.50 6.55
C ILE A 211 19.32 9.77 7.38
N LEU A 212 20.31 10.66 7.34
CA LEU A 212 20.27 11.96 8.00
C LEU A 212 19.86 13.04 6.98
N GLY A 213 19.46 14.22 7.46
CA GLY A 213 19.15 15.37 6.59
C GLY A 213 17.78 15.32 5.92
N ILE A 214 16.91 14.38 6.30
CA ILE A 214 15.52 14.24 5.79
C ILE A 214 14.45 14.46 6.86
N GLY A 215 14.86 14.91 8.05
CA GLY A 215 13.96 15.17 9.19
C GLY A 215 13.51 13.93 9.99
N LEU A 216 13.99 12.73 9.63
CA LEU A 216 13.78 11.51 10.40
C LEU A 216 14.91 11.30 11.42
N SER A 217 14.56 10.72 12.57
CA SER A 217 15.53 10.31 13.60
C SER A 217 16.36 9.11 13.13
N ASP A 218 17.56 8.97 13.70
CA ASP A 218 18.35 7.74 13.57
C ASP A 218 17.80 6.67 14.53
N PHE A 219 17.48 5.48 14.01
CA PHE A 219 17.00 4.35 14.80
C PHE A 219 17.16 3.02 14.05
N SER A 220 17.13 1.90 14.77
CA SER A 220 17.08 0.58 14.15
C SER A 220 16.37 -0.44 15.04
N ASP A 221 15.28 -0.97 14.48
CA ASP A 221 14.51 -2.09 14.98
C ASP A 221 14.67 -3.33 14.06
N SER A 222 15.63 -3.33 13.14
CA SER A 222 15.75 -4.40 12.15
C SER A 222 16.17 -5.73 12.78
N ALA A 223 17.04 -5.67 13.80
CA ALA A 223 17.60 -6.86 14.46
C ALA A 223 16.50 -7.72 15.11
N GLN A 224 15.48 -7.09 15.70
CA GLN A 224 14.34 -7.81 16.27
C GLN A 224 13.47 -8.50 15.21
N LEU A 225 13.63 -8.17 13.92
CA LEU A 225 12.95 -8.79 12.79
C LEU A 225 13.80 -9.86 12.07
N GLY A 226 15.04 -10.08 12.52
CA GLY A 226 15.98 -11.02 11.89
C GLY A 226 16.70 -10.45 10.67
N SER A 227 16.77 -9.12 10.53
CA SER A 227 17.40 -8.44 9.40
C SER A 227 18.36 -7.34 9.87
N SER A 228 19.39 -7.09 9.06
CA SER A 228 20.26 -5.92 9.17
C SER A 228 20.03 -4.90 8.06
N HIS A 229 19.24 -5.25 7.03
CA HIS A 229 19.01 -4.41 5.86
C HIS A 229 17.58 -3.84 5.77
N LEU A 230 16.59 -4.49 6.38
CA LEU A 230 15.19 -4.10 6.29
C LEU A 230 14.96 -2.71 6.86
N GLU A 231 14.50 -1.78 6.02
CA GLU A 231 14.23 -0.39 6.38
C GLU A 231 12.75 -0.07 6.53
N TYR A 232 11.88 -0.76 5.80
CA TYR A 232 10.46 -0.43 5.75
C TYR A 232 9.59 -1.65 5.45
N VAL A 233 8.40 -1.69 6.05
CA VAL A 233 7.41 -2.75 5.80
C VAL A 233 6.12 -2.09 5.33
N VAL A 234 5.59 -2.56 4.20
CA VAL A 234 4.27 -2.14 3.72
C VAL A 234 3.29 -3.28 3.85
N ARG A 235 2.20 -3.02 4.56
CA ARG A 235 1.11 -3.97 4.73
C ARG A 235 -0.04 -3.65 3.80
N TYR A 236 -0.50 -4.66 3.06
CA TYR A 236 -1.70 -4.63 2.25
C TYR A 236 -2.81 -5.43 2.94
N PRO A 237 -3.91 -4.77 3.35
CA PRO A 237 -4.97 -5.38 4.15
C PRO A 237 -5.79 -6.43 3.41
N ASN A 238 -5.72 -6.40 2.08
CA ASN A 238 -6.22 -7.40 1.16
C ASN A 238 -5.42 -7.35 -0.16
N SER A 239 -5.56 -8.39 -0.99
CA SER A 239 -4.88 -8.47 -2.29
C SER A 239 -5.36 -7.44 -3.32
N HIS A 240 -6.56 -6.87 -3.19
CA HIS A 240 -7.10 -5.91 -4.17
C HIS A 240 -6.41 -4.55 -4.16
N TYR A 241 -5.71 -4.23 -3.07
CA TYR A 241 -4.88 -3.03 -2.98
C TYR A 241 -3.44 -3.23 -3.43
N PHE A 242 -3.08 -4.43 -3.90
CA PHE A 242 -1.73 -4.76 -4.31
C PHE A 242 -1.59 -4.89 -5.84
N ASP A 243 -0.71 -4.08 -6.41
CA ASP A 243 -0.12 -4.24 -7.73
C ASP A 243 1.22 -3.49 -7.69
N GLY A 244 2.33 -4.17 -8.02
CA GLY A 244 3.68 -3.62 -7.94
C GLY A 244 3.91 -2.40 -8.84
N ALA A 245 3.11 -2.23 -9.89
CA ALA A 245 3.20 -1.05 -10.77
C ALA A 245 2.34 0.13 -10.32
N SER A 246 1.58 -0.03 -9.24
CA SER A 246 0.52 0.90 -8.91
C SER A 246 1.00 2.15 -8.18
N LYS A 247 0.26 3.26 -8.34
CA LYS A 247 0.55 4.50 -7.60
C LYS A 247 0.64 4.24 -6.09
N ASN A 248 -0.32 3.52 -5.51
CA ASN A 248 -0.32 3.27 -4.07
C ASN A 248 0.89 2.44 -3.64
N TYR A 249 1.34 1.48 -4.45
CA TYR A 249 2.57 0.75 -4.17
C TYR A 249 3.78 1.69 -4.09
N VAL A 250 3.99 2.48 -5.15
CA VAL A 250 5.13 3.40 -5.23
C VAL A 250 5.07 4.48 -4.17
N ARG A 251 3.87 5.03 -3.88
CA ARG A 251 3.63 5.97 -2.78
C ARG A 251 4.06 5.38 -1.45
N ASN A 252 3.59 4.18 -1.09
CA ASN A 252 3.90 3.58 0.21
C ASN A 252 5.39 3.28 0.38
N LEU A 253 6.11 2.91 -0.70
CA LEU A 253 7.57 2.82 -0.66
C LEU A 253 8.21 4.21 -0.48
N GLY A 254 7.70 5.21 -1.19
CA GLY A 254 8.16 6.61 -1.12
C GLY A 254 8.11 7.20 0.29
N LEU A 255 7.07 6.86 1.06
CA LEU A 255 6.89 7.33 2.45
C LEU A 255 8.09 7.04 3.34
N ARG A 256 8.89 6.00 3.06
CA ARG A 256 10.15 5.73 3.74
C ARG A 256 11.08 6.95 3.81
N TRP A 257 11.09 7.80 2.78
CA TRP A 257 11.94 8.97 2.71
C TRP A 257 11.21 10.28 2.97
N THR A 258 9.88 10.30 2.81
CA THR A 258 9.09 11.53 2.67
C THR A 258 8.03 11.69 3.75
N GLU A 259 7.95 10.79 4.74
CA GLU A 259 6.97 10.87 5.83
C GLU A 259 6.97 12.24 6.53
N THR A 260 8.13 12.89 6.62
CA THR A 260 8.26 14.24 7.19
C THR A 260 7.57 15.32 6.35
N ILE A 261 7.48 15.13 5.02
CA ILE A 261 6.81 16.05 4.10
C ILE A 261 5.29 16.02 4.30
N GLU A 262 4.71 14.87 4.66
CA GLU A 262 3.26 14.77 4.91
C GLU A 262 2.80 15.64 6.10
N ALA A 263 3.72 15.94 7.02
CA ALA A 263 3.46 16.84 8.14
C ALA A 263 3.63 18.33 7.79
N TRP A 264 4.11 18.65 6.59
CA TRP A 264 4.28 20.04 6.16
C TRP A 264 2.91 20.66 5.80
N PRO A 265 2.76 21.99 5.98
CA PRO A 265 1.63 22.70 5.43
C PRO A 265 1.42 22.44 3.92
N LEU A 266 0.19 22.66 3.46
CA LEU A 266 -0.16 22.53 2.04
C LEU A 266 0.84 23.31 1.16
N SER A 267 1.27 22.71 0.06
CA SER A 267 2.27 23.25 -0.86
C SER A 267 2.05 22.74 -2.28
N ASP A 268 2.82 23.21 -3.26
CA ASP A 268 2.81 22.62 -4.61
C ASP A 268 3.42 21.22 -4.67
N LEU A 269 4.01 20.73 -3.58
CA LEU A 269 4.51 19.36 -3.47
C LEU A 269 3.38 18.31 -3.43
N ILE A 270 2.10 18.72 -3.28
CA ILE A 270 0.97 17.79 -3.36
C ILE A 270 0.83 17.09 -4.72
N LYS A 271 1.48 17.64 -5.75
CA LYS A 271 1.59 17.00 -7.08
C LYS A 271 2.50 15.78 -7.07
N GLY A 272 3.32 15.63 -6.03
CA GLY A 272 4.17 14.46 -5.82
C GLY A 272 3.35 13.19 -5.61
N ILE A 273 4.01 12.05 -5.76
CA ILE A 273 3.39 10.74 -5.60
C ILE A 273 3.01 10.46 -4.14
N THR A 274 3.68 11.08 -3.18
CA THR A 274 3.29 11.01 -1.75
C THR A 274 2.00 11.76 -1.51
N GLY A 275 1.80 12.86 -2.24
CA GLY A 275 0.54 13.56 -2.39
C GLY A 275 0.09 14.28 -1.13
N TYR A 276 -1.20 14.59 -1.08
CA TYR A 276 -1.82 15.24 0.07
C TYR A 276 -2.41 14.18 1.03
N PRO A 277 -2.01 14.14 2.31
CA PRO A 277 -2.33 13.02 3.22
C PRO A 277 -3.83 12.81 3.47
N TYR A 278 -4.65 13.83 3.25
CA TYR A 278 -6.12 13.72 3.39
C TYR A 278 -6.81 13.07 2.18
N TYR A 279 -6.14 12.99 1.03
CA TYR A 279 -6.63 12.32 -0.18
C TYR A 279 -5.51 11.47 -0.82
N PRO A 280 -5.01 10.45 -0.11
CA PRO A 280 -3.83 9.69 -0.52
C PRO A 280 -3.99 8.93 -1.84
N ALA A 281 -5.24 8.63 -2.21
CA ALA A 281 -5.58 7.95 -3.46
C ALA A 281 -5.70 8.93 -4.65
N ALA A 282 -5.93 10.22 -4.40
CA ALA A 282 -6.11 11.21 -5.44
C ALA A 282 -4.76 11.72 -5.95
N GLN A 283 -4.67 11.99 -7.25
CA GLN A 283 -3.59 12.78 -7.80
C GLN A 283 -4.06 14.22 -7.89
N LEU A 284 -3.32 15.13 -7.28
CA LEU A 284 -3.77 16.49 -7.02
C LEU A 284 -2.75 17.50 -7.53
N GLU A 285 -3.22 18.67 -7.90
CA GLU A 285 -2.36 19.82 -8.21
C GLU A 285 -3.01 21.11 -7.74
N LEU A 286 -2.18 22.14 -7.58
CA LEU A 286 -2.64 23.49 -7.28
C LEU A 286 -2.70 24.31 -8.58
N VAL A 287 -3.88 24.87 -8.86
CA VAL A 287 -4.11 25.77 -9.99
C VAL A 287 -4.50 27.15 -9.48
N ALA A 288 -4.08 28.19 -10.18
CA ALA A 288 -4.49 29.56 -9.86
C ALA A 288 -6.00 29.74 -10.11
N ASP A 289 -6.69 30.46 -9.21
CA ASP A 289 -8.14 30.69 -9.24
C ASP A 289 -8.51 32.18 -9.24
N GLY A 290 -7.70 33.00 -9.91
CA GLY A 290 -7.82 34.46 -9.90
C GLY A 290 -6.57 35.13 -9.34
N ASP A 291 -6.69 36.42 -9.02
CA ASP A 291 -5.59 37.19 -8.44
C ASP A 291 -5.43 36.79 -6.97
N GLU A 292 -4.32 36.12 -6.64
CA GLU A 292 -3.92 35.72 -5.28
C GLU A 292 -4.68 34.54 -4.65
N SER A 293 -5.43 33.77 -5.45
CA SER A 293 -6.14 32.56 -4.98
C SER A 293 -5.66 31.30 -5.71
N TRP A 294 -5.72 30.18 -5.00
CA TRP A 294 -5.42 28.85 -5.52
C TRP A 294 -6.60 27.91 -5.30
N LYS A 295 -6.66 26.84 -6.09
CA LYS A 295 -7.54 25.70 -5.89
C LYS A 295 -6.77 24.41 -6.01
N MET A 296 -7.12 23.45 -5.18
CA MET A 296 -6.68 22.08 -5.33
C MET A 296 -7.64 21.34 -6.26
N VAL A 297 -7.11 20.77 -7.34
CA VAL A 297 -7.90 20.03 -8.34
C VAL A 297 -7.35 18.63 -8.56
N LEU A 298 -8.15 17.74 -9.13
CA LEU A 298 -7.69 16.44 -9.60
C LEU A 298 -6.80 16.64 -10.84
N SER A 299 -5.68 15.95 -10.87
CA SER A 299 -4.78 15.90 -12.03
C SER A 299 -4.93 14.56 -12.76
N ASP A 300 -4.97 14.62 -14.09
CA ASP A 300 -5.01 13.45 -14.96
C ASP A 300 -3.60 12.89 -15.27
N GLU A 301 -2.54 13.59 -14.84
CA GLU A 301 -1.16 13.18 -15.07
C GLU A 301 -0.77 12.04 -14.13
N PRO A 302 -0.08 11.00 -14.63
CA PRO A 302 0.42 9.92 -13.78
C PRO A 302 1.40 10.46 -12.73
N ALA A 303 1.19 10.08 -11.47
CA ALA A 303 2.00 10.55 -10.34
C ALA A 303 3.50 10.27 -10.53
N GLN A 304 4.34 11.21 -10.08
CA GLN A 304 5.80 11.11 -10.06
C GLN A 304 6.35 11.70 -8.76
N PHE A 305 7.59 11.36 -8.41
CA PHE A 305 8.29 12.07 -7.35
C PHE A 305 8.69 13.47 -7.83
N THR A 306 8.38 14.48 -7.03
CA THR A 306 8.93 15.84 -7.11
C THR A 306 10.44 15.83 -6.86
N ASP A 307 11.12 16.89 -7.27
CA ASP A 307 12.54 17.11 -6.98
C ASP A 307 12.86 17.12 -5.47
N VAL A 308 12.01 17.69 -4.61
CA VAL A 308 12.19 17.59 -3.14
C VAL A 308 12.13 16.13 -2.66
N GLU A 309 11.14 15.36 -3.11
CA GLU A 309 11.04 13.94 -2.75
C GLU A 309 12.25 13.15 -3.29
N LEU A 310 12.66 13.40 -4.54
CA LEU A 310 13.86 12.80 -5.14
C LEU A 310 15.13 13.16 -4.38
N TYR A 311 15.25 14.39 -3.87
CA TYR A 311 16.37 14.80 -3.02
C TYR A 311 16.36 14.00 -1.71
N PHE A 312 15.21 13.81 -1.06
CA PHE A 312 15.10 12.99 0.18
C PHE A 312 15.42 11.51 -0.07
N MET A 313 15.06 10.99 -1.24
CA MET A 313 15.47 9.66 -1.69
C MET A 313 16.96 9.59 -2.07
N GLY A 314 17.64 10.73 -2.24
CA GLY A 314 19.04 10.81 -2.65
C GLY A 314 19.26 10.54 -4.13
N LEU A 315 18.28 10.85 -4.96
CA LEU A 315 18.33 10.58 -6.40
C LEU A 315 18.79 11.79 -7.21
N ILE A 316 18.80 12.98 -6.61
CA ILE A 316 19.29 14.22 -7.22
C ILE A 316 20.13 15.04 -6.24
N SER A 317 20.90 15.98 -6.78
CA SER A 317 21.71 16.91 -6.00
C SER A 317 20.88 18.11 -5.54
N THR A 318 21.44 18.95 -4.66
CA THR A 318 20.79 20.20 -4.23
C THR A 318 20.61 21.20 -5.38
N ASP A 319 21.46 21.14 -6.41
CA ASP A 319 21.42 22.04 -7.57
C ASP A 319 20.23 21.75 -8.49
N ASP A 320 19.63 20.55 -8.36
CA ASP A 320 18.50 20.09 -9.14
C ASP A 320 17.15 20.30 -8.42
N VAL A 321 17.15 20.86 -7.21
CA VAL A 321 15.93 21.15 -6.43
C VAL A 321 15.45 22.56 -6.72
N SER A 322 14.25 22.66 -7.29
CA SER A 322 13.61 23.93 -7.63
C SER A 322 13.11 24.66 -6.38
N ASN A 323 12.74 25.93 -6.56
CA ASN A 323 11.97 26.63 -5.54
C ASN A 323 10.51 26.16 -5.58
N HIS A 324 9.95 25.94 -4.40
CA HIS A 324 8.55 25.56 -4.18
C HIS A 324 7.83 26.66 -3.42
N PHE A 325 6.53 26.50 -3.23
CA PHE A 325 5.79 27.35 -2.30
C PHE A 325 5.04 26.53 -1.27
N ILE A 326 4.97 27.07 -0.07
CA ILE A 326 4.28 26.46 1.07
C ILE A 326 3.36 27.48 1.71
N PHE A 327 2.12 27.09 1.99
CA PHE A 327 1.14 27.97 2.62
C PHE A 327 1.39 28.06 4.13
N SER A 328 1.36 29.27 4.69
CA SER A 328 1.76 29.48 6.09
C SER A 328 0.74 29.00 7.14
N ASN A 329 -0.52 28.75 6.76
CA ASN A 329 -1.65 28.52 7.70
C ASN A 329 -2.54 27.30 7.39
N THR A 330 -2.05 26.32 6.64
CA THR A 330 -2.86 25.20 6.12
C THR A 330 -2.53 23.86 6.76
N LEU A 331 -2.66 23.78 8.09
CA LEU A 331 -2.69 22.48 8.78
C LEU A 331 -4.10 21.88 8.82
N GLU A 332 -5.12 22.67 8.49
CA GLU A 332 -6.48 22.18 8.37
C GLU A 332 -6.73 21.57 6.99
N LYS A 333 -7.51 20.49 6.97
CA LYS A 333 -7.94 19.82 5.74
C LYS A 333 -8.68 20.82 4.83
N LYS A 334 -8.09 21.11 3.66
CA LYS A 334 -8.78 21.75 2.53
C LYS A 334 -9.52 20.71 1.67
N GLU A 335 -10.73 21.02 1.21
CA GLU A 335 -11.44 20.17 0.26
C GLU A 335 -11.00 20.47 -1.19
N ILE A 336 -11.23 19.50 -2.08
CA ILE A 336 -10.97 19.68 -3.51
C ILE A 336 -11.92 20.75 -4.07
N ASN A 337 -11.41 21.65 -4.90
CA ASN A 337 -12.07 22.83 -5.48
C ASN A 337 -12.36 23.98 -4.52
N ASP A 338 -11.99 23.89 -3.24
CA ASP A 338 -12.07 25.03 -2.33
C ASP A 338 -11.04 26.09 -2.69
N ALA A 339 -11.41 27.37 -2.55
CA ALA A 339 -10.50 28.48 -2.71
C ALA A 339 -9.51 28.54 -1.53
N ILE A 340 -8.23 28.70 -1.86
CA ILE A 340 -7.11 28.81 -0.92
C ILE A 340 -6.52 30.21 -1.11
N ASN A 341 -6.76 31.07 -0.12
CA ASN A 341 -6.27 32.46 -0.08
C ASN A 341 -5.21 32.65 1.01
N ASP A 342 -4.61 31.55 1.46
CA ASP A 342 -3.60 31.57 2.50
C ASP A 342 -2.29 32.17 1.93
N PRO A 343 -1.52 32.95 2.72
CA PRO A 343 -0.21 33.42 2.29
C PRO A 343 0.70 32.23 1.94
N ALA A 344 1.46 32.36 0.85
CA ALA A 344 2.44 31.37 0.44
C ALA A 344 3.85 31.95 0.53
N ASP A 345 4.74 31.20 1.17
CA ASP A 345 6.17 31.49 1.25
C ASP A 345 6.93 30.64 0.23
N THR A 346 8.05 31.15 -0.28
CA THR A 346 8.95 30.35 -1.12
C THR A 346 9.76 29.39 -0.26
N LEU A 347 9.66 28.10 -0.52
CA LEU A 347 10.52 27.06 0.03
C LEU A 347 11.71 26.83 -0.89
N LYS A 348 12.93 26.94 -0.36
CA LYS A 348 14.18 26.65 -1.07
C LYS A 348 14.89 25.45 -0.45
N ILE A 349 15.79 24.84 -1.23
CA ILE A 349 16.67 23.79 -0.70
C ILE A 349 17.51 24.26 0.49
N ASP A 350 17.95 25.53 0.51
CA ASP A 350 18.68 26.11 1.64
C ASP A 350 17.89 26.09 2.96
N ASP A 351 16.55 26.21 2.89
CA ASP A 351 15.69 26.15 4.07
C ASP A 351 15.66 24.72 4.65
N ILE A 352 15.61 23.71 3.77
CA ILE A 352 15.70 22.30 4.12
C ILE A 352 17.07 22.00 4.74
N LEU A 353 18.16 22.43 4.10
CA LEU A 353 19.53 22.22 4.58
C LEU A 353 19.79 22.90 5.92
N THR A 354 19.27 24.11 6.10
CA THR A 354 19.39 24.85 7.37
C THR A 354 18.64 24.14 8.50
N THR A 355 17.52 23.50 8.17
CA THR A 355 16.64 22.84 9.13
C THR A 355 17.13 21.45 9.52
N TYR A 356 17.40 20.61 8.53
CA TYR A 356 17.66 19.18 8.73
C TYR A 356 19.14 18.81 8.55
N GLY A 357 19.94 19.72 7.99
CA GLY A 357 21.29 19.42 7.52
C GLY A 357 21.30 18.83 6.10
N PRO A 358 22.48 18.65 5.50
CA PRO A 358 22.61 17.95 4.23
C PRO A 358 22.21 16.48 4.39
N ARG A 359 21.59 15.94 3.34
CA ARG A 359 21.27 14.51 3.29
C ARG A 359 22.54 13.67 3.37
N TYR A 360 22.55 12.65 4.22
CA TYR A 360 23.61 11.66 4.31
C TYR A 360 23.03 10.23 4.34
N PRO A 361 23.50 9.28 3.50
CA PRO A 361 24.49 9.44 2.43
C PRO A 361 24.07 10.51 1.41
N GLY A 362 25.00 11.08 0.63
CA GLY A 362 24.65 12.06 -0.41
C GLY A 362 24.04 11.39 -1.65
N TYR A 363 23.69 12.18 -2.67
CA TYR A 363 23.10 11.64 -3.91
C TYR A 363 24.04 10.70 -4.69
N LEU A 364 25.36 10.93 -4.58
CA LEU A 364 26.38 10.09 -5.22
C LEU A 364 26.54 8.73 -4.55
N ASP A 365 26.29 8.67 -3.24
CA ASP A 365 26.60 7.50 -2.41
C ASP A 365 25.35 6.73 -1.97
N SER A 366 24.15 7.25 -2.24
CA SER A 366 22.91 6.57 -1.89
C SER A 366 22.59 5.42 -2.82
N GLU A 367 21.89 4.44 -2.25
CA GLU A 367 21.33 3.30 -2.96
C GLU A 367 20.44 3.74 -4.13
N LYS A 368 20.51 2.99 -5.23
CA LYS A 368 19.73 3.21 -6.45
C LYS A 368 18.97 1.95 -6.89
N ILE A 369 19.27 0.82 -6.26
CA ILE A 369 18.63 -0.47 -6.51
C ILE A 369 18.09 -0.97 -5.17
N PHE A 370 16.77 -0.98 -5.03
CA PHE A 370 16.13 -1.37 -3.78
C PHE A 370 15.57 -2.77 -3.88
N GLY A 371 16.04 -3.67 -3.02
CA GLY A 371 15.50 -5.01 -2.86
C GLY A 371 14.13 -4.96 -2.15
N VAL A 372 13.11 -5.55 -2.77
CA VAL A 372 11.76 -5.62 -2.21
C VAL A 372 11.25 -7.05 -2.22
N ALA A 373 11.11 -7.67 -1.05
CA ALA A 373 10.45 -8.97 -0.95
C ALA A 373 8.94 -8.81 -0.83
N THR A 374 8.17 -9.68 -1.48
CA THR A 374 6.71 -9.73 -1.32
C THR A 374 6.29 -11.05 -0.68
N ILE A 375 5.52 -10.97 0.38
CA ILE A 375 4.92 -12.08 1.10
C ILE A 375 3.41 -12.02 0.91
N ILE A 376 2.78 -13.13 0.52
CA ILE A 376 1.34 -13.32 0.64
C ILE A 376 1.02 -14.31 1.74
N VAL A 377 0.19 -13.86 2.68
CA VAL A 377 -0.28 -14.64 3.83
C VAL A 377 -1.66 -15.19 3.54
N SER A 378 -1.79 -16.52 3.47
CA SER A 378 -3.02 -17.21 3.12
C SER A 378 -3.37 -18.31 4.13
N ARG A 379 -4.64 -18.73 4.17
CA ARG A 379 -5.11 -19.79 5.11
C ARG A 379 -4.52 -21.16 4.79
N ASN A 380 -4.23 -21.41 3.53
CA ASN A 380 -3.61 -22.62 3.00
C ASN A 380 -2.59 -22.21 1.95
N LEU A 381 -1.66 -23.11 1.61
CA LEU A 381 -0.77 -22.89 0.47
C LEU A 381 -1.60 -22.65 -0.78
N LEU A 382 -1.29 -21.57 -1.48
CA LEU A 382 -1.91 -21.22 -2.75
C LEU A 382 -1.58 -22.26 -3.82
N SER A 383 -2.52 -22.53 -4.71
CA SER A 383 -2.24 -23.33 -5.91
C SER A 383 -1.21 -22.64 -6.80
N ALA A 384 -0.60 -23.40 -7.72
CA ALA A 384 0.35 -22.84 -8.70
C ALA A 384 -0.25 -21.66 -9.50
N LYS A 385 -1.55 -21.74 -9.82
CA LYS A 385 -2.28 -20.71 -10.55
C LYS A 385 -2.45 -19.44 -9.70
N GLU A 386 -2.90 -19.59 -8.45
CA GLU A 386 -3.05 -18.48 -7.49
C GLU A 386 -1.72 -17.79 -7.19
N LEU A 387 -0.66 -18.56 -6.95
CA LEU A 387 0.65 -17.95 -6.67
C LEU A 387 1.25 -17.27 -7.92
N SER A 388 1.04 -17.82 -9.12
CA SER A 388 1.48 -17.20 -10.38
C SER A 388 0.83 -15.84 -10.63
N PHE A 389 -0.45 -15.71 -10.27
CA PHE A 389 -1.17 -14.44 -10.35
C PHE A 389 -0.50 -13.36 -9.51
N TYR A 390 -0.23 -13.63 -8.24
CA TYR A 390 0.43 -12.66 -7.37
C TYR A 390 1.91 -12.46 -7.72
N ASN A 391 2.61 -13.51 -8.20
CA ASN A 391 3.97 -13.40 -8.71
C ASN A 391 4.06 -12.39 -9.85
N GLN A 392 3.10 -12.43 -10.79
CA GLN A 392 3.02 -11.46 -11.90
C GLN A 392 2.75 -10.04 -11.39
N LEU A 393 1.90 -9.86 -10.37
CA LEU A 393 1.63 -8.56 -9.77
C LEU A 393 2.84 -7.99 -9.02
N SER A 394 3.62 -8.83 -8.33
CA SER A 394 4.86 -8.41 -7.66
C SER A 394 5.93 -8.01 -8.66
N LYS A 395 6.13 -8.80 -9.72
CA LYS A 395 7.10 -8.53 -10.79
C LYS A 395 6.87 -7.20 -11.50
N ARG A 396 5.63 -6.72 -11.54
CA ARG A 396 5.29 -5.42 -12.16
C ARG A 396 5.95 -4.21 -11.47
N SER A 397 6.47 -4.36 -10.25
CA SER A 397 7.28 -3.31 -9.60
C SER A 397 8.61 -3.02 -10.30
N GLU A 398 9.09 -3.94 -11.13
CA GLU A 398 10.33 -3.81 -11.90
C GLU A 398 10.11 -3.18 -13.30
N LEU A 399 8.88 -2.78 -13.64
CA LEU A 399 8.59 -2.20 -14.95
C LEU A 399 9.30 -0.84 -15.13
N GLU A 400 9.80 -0.62 -16.35
CA GLU A 400 10.52 0.62 -16.74
C GLU A 400 9.67 1.54 -17.63
N GLU A 401 8.39 1.20 -17.85
CA GLU A 401 7.44 1.95 -18.67
C GLU A 401 6.15 2.21 -17.90
N SER A 402 5.50 3.34 -18.19
CA SER A 402 4.18 3.65 -17.62
C SER A 402 3.18 2.57 -18.04
N THR A 403 2.40 2.06 -17.09
CA THR A 403 1.40 1.02 -17.34
C THR A 403 0.08 1.40 -16.67
N LEU A 404 -1.02 0.83 -17.16
CA LEU A 404 -2.24 0.79 -16.35
C LEU A 404 -1.97 0.00 -15.07
N SER A 405 -2.56 0.43 -13.96
CA SER A 405 -2.69 -0.35 -12.72
C SER A 405 -4.12 -0.23 -12.18
N ARG A 406 -4.57 -1.24 -11.44
CA ARG A 406 -5.87 -1.20 -10.76
C ARG A 406 -5.68 -1.33 -9.26
N ILE A 407 -6.27 -0.40 -8.52
CA ILE A 407 -6.23 -0.39 -7.06
C ILE A 407 -7.63 -0.08 -6.53
N GLY A 408 -8.18 -0.99 -5.73
CA GLY A 408 -9.56 -0.84 -5.28
C GLY A 408 -10.50 -0.66 -6.47
N ILE A 409 -11.28 0.41 -6.47
CA ILE A 409 -12.31 0.67 -7.49
C ILE A 409 -11.83 1.40 -8.75
N GLY A 410 -10.58 1.86 -8.79
CA GLY A 410 -10.06 2.70 -9.88
C GLY A 410 -9.03 1.99 -10.74
N THR A 411 -9.11 2.20 -12.06
CA THR A 411 -7.98 1.97 -12.96
C THR A 411 -7.38 3.31 -13.34
N LEU A 412 -6.05 3.43 -13.22
CA LEU A 412 -5.32 4.65 -13.51
C LEU A 412 -4.04 4.31 -14.30
N GLN A 413 -3.67 5.22 -15.20
CA GLN A 413 -2.31 5.21 -15.73
C GLN A 413 -1.35 5.45 -14.55
N SER A 414 -0.40 4.54 -14.38
CA SER A 414 0.52 4.54 -13.25
C SER A 414 1.97 4.52 -13.74
N ASN A 415 2.83 5.15 -12.96
CA ASN A 415 4.27 5.10 -13.16
C ASN A 415 4.84 4.13 -12.11
N PRO A 416 5.35 2.95 -12.53
CA PRO A 416 6.16 2.10 -11.68
C PRO A 416 7.37 2.86 -11.14
N PHE A 417 8.02 2.33 -10.11
CA PHE A 417 9.07 3.05 -9.36
C PHE A 417 10.18 3.64 -10.24
N PHE A 418 10.63 2.90 -11.26
CA PHE A 418 11.63 3.41 -12.21
C PHE A 418 11.14 4.67 -12.93
N VAL A 419 9.92 4.64 -13.47
CA VAL A 419 9.33 5.78 -14.19
C VAL A 419 9.02 6.93 -13.24
N ALA A 420 8.49 6.63 -12.05
CA ALA A 420 8.14 7.64 -11.03
C ALA A 420 9.38 8.42 -10.55
N THR A 421 10.57 7.82 -10.60
CA THR A 421 11.84 8.48 -10.27
C THR A 421 12.52 9.14 -11.48
N GLY A 422 11.89 9.10 -12.66
CA GLY A 422 12.47 9.56 -13.91
C GLY A 422 13.70 8.76 -14.34
N GLY A 423 13.71 7.46 -14.06
CA GLY A 423 14.79 6.52 -14.41
C GLY A 423 16.01 6.56 -13.49
N ARG A 424 15.90 7.13 -12.29
CA ARG A 424 17.03 7.33 -11.37
C ARG A 424 17.25 6.17 -10.40
N ALA A 425 16.23 5.37 -10.14
CA ALA A 425 16.33 4.21 -9.27
C ALA A 425 15.39 3.09 -9.74
N LYS A 426 15.62 1.86 -9.26
CA LYS A 426 14.81 0.69 -9.62
C LYS A 426 14.57 -0.23 -8.44
N ILE A 427 13.55 -1.07 -8.58
CA ILE A 427 13.26 -2.17 -7.67
C ILE A 427 13.87 -3.47 -8.21
N ASP A 428 14.44 -4.27 -7.31
CA ASP A 428 14.70 -5.69 -7.52
C ASP A 428 13.74 -6.48 -6.62
N ALA A 429 12.74 -7.12 -7.22
CA ALA A 429 11.68 -7.83 -6.51
C ALA A 429 11.90 -9.35 -6.46
N LYS A 430 13.07 -9.83 -6.90
CA LYS A 430 13.35 -11.27 -6.94
C LYS A 430 13.53 -11.86 -5.55
N ILE A 431 13.02 -13.08 -5.38
CA ILE A 431 13.20 -13.88 -4.16
C ILE A 431 14.43 -14.79 -4.31
N TYR A 432 15.52 -14.39 -3.66
CA TYR A 432 16.77 -15.14 -3.56
C TYR A 432 16.67 -16.30 -2.57
#